data_AF-A0A938E4I0-F1
#
_entry.id   AF-A0A938E4I0-F1
#
_cell.length_a   1.000
_cell.length_b   1.000
_cell.length_c   1.000
_cell.angle_alpha   90.00
_cell.angle_beta   90.00
_cell.angle_gamma   90.00
#
_symmetry.space_group_name_H-M   'P 1'
#
loop_
_entity.id
_entity.type
_entity.pdbx_description
1 polymer ?
#
loop_
_entity_poly.entity_id
_entity_poly.type
_entity_poly.pdbx_seq_one_letter_code
_entity_poly.pdbx_strand_id
1 'polypeptide(L)'
;MLRRAARQKRGHNHDNRARHYALRAVRPSPARAEAPEPEVWLPILDITGELEVLDLTGELEVLALEEGRLDLDRELSELEADFWRTAPGRLAEAVARVADAGLVAFDRPAALAPPVAPADRAPTCGPAPVSPIVQTPALAASAAAAEAARAVPRTYPEPRRAAVVARRPAVRLRHRIVGTALAVAMLAALAVATPTLLGASAPRRDVMLALDGRIVEVTTRVETVGALLTEQRIELADADRVVPAASARFDGDHPVRVLRAFPLTVDVDGSATEVRTSYRSVSGLRRQLGLAPDLVLTSEPGRLGRGSAVVFRSPDDVTLAVDGATTPIADAIETDVAALIAARGIALGPGDTVDPVLETPLDDGLAITVRRAPPPAAAPAAAATSAPPSAPRPVAPVPVPAPAPAPVPAVFQTGSATWYETGPGPGTCAHLSLPMGTILTITYQGRTAQCRVADRGPQSWTGHVIDLSPDVFRALAPLGTGILRGITLSK
;
A
#
# COMPACT_ATOMS: atom_id res chain seq x y z
N MET A 1 45.84 -44.76 -34.36
CA MET A 1 45.61 -44.49 -35.80
C MET A 1 44.10 -44.54 -36.05
N LEU A 2 43.43 -43.39 -36.22
CA LEU A 2 42.84 -42.90 -37.50
C LEU A 2 41.62 -43.75 -37.94
N ARG A 3 40.40 -43.26 -38.23
CA ARG A 3 39.84 -41.93 -38.56
C ARG A 3 38.30 -41.96 -38.45
N ARG A 4 37.75 -40.76 -38.27
CA ARG A 4 36.35 -40.28 -38.40
C ARG A 4 35.60 -40.77 -39.66
N ALA A 5 34.27 -40.84 -39.56
CA ALA A 5 33.36 -40.29 -40.57
C ALA A 5 32.04 -39.83 -39.93
N ALA A 6 31.78 -38.53 -40.01
CA ALA A 6 30.59 -37.84 -39.55
C ALA A 6 29.42 -38.06 -40.51
N ARG A 7 28.19 -38.19 -39.97
CA ARG A 7 26.96 -38.11 -40.77
C ARG A 7 25.99 -37.12 -40.11
N GLN A 8 26.09 -35.88 -40.56
CA GLN A 8 25.18 -34.77 -40.27
C GLN A 8 24.23 -34.64 -41.47
N LYS A 9 22.92 -34.85 -41.26
CA LYS A 9 21.85 -34.50 -42.23
C LYS A 9 20.72 -33.87 -41.42
N ARG A 10 20.66 -32.53 -41.42
CA ARG A 10 19.84 -31.68 -42.30
C ARG A 10 18.38 -31.65 -41.85
N GLY A 11 18.06 -30.65 -41.04
CA GLY A 11 16.69 -30.32 -40.67
C GLY A 11 16.55 -28.93 -40.07
N HIS A 12 17.33 -27.92 -40.49
CA HIS A 12 17.18 -26.52 -40.04
C HIS A 12 17.61 -25.58 -41.18
N ASN A 13 16.79 -25.45 -42.23
CA ASN A 13 17.10 -24.46 -43.28
C ASN A 13 15.88 -23.78 -43.92
N HIS A 14 14.69 -23.93 -43.34
CA HIS A 14 13.51 -23.16 -43.79
C HIS A 14 13.29 -21.87 -43.00
N ASP A 15 13.75 -21.78 -41.74
CA ASP A 15 13.54 -20.58 -40.90
C ASP A 15 14.52 -19.42 -41.16
N ASN A 16 15.75 -19.71 -41.56
CA ASN A 16 16.76 -18.66 -41.78
C ASN A 16 16.56 -17.86 -43.08
N ARG A 17 15.72 -18.36 -44.01
CA ARG A 17 15.39 -17.64 -45.25
C ARG A 17 14.21 -16.67 -45.07
N ALA A 18 13.31 -16.94 -44.13
CA ALA A 18 12.19 -16.04 -43.82
C ALA A 18 12.65 -14.75 -43.12
N ARG A 19 13.67 -14.82 -42.26
CA ARG A 19 14.26 -13.64 -41.60
C ARG A 19 15.02 -12.70 -42.52
N HIS A 20 15.56 -13.19 -43.64
CA HIS A 20 16.35 -12.36 -44.57
C HIS A 20 15.52 -11.49 -45.53
N TYR A 21 14.23 -11.79 -45.74
CA TYR A 21 13.36 -10.97 -46.62
C TYR A 21 12.57 -9.88 -45.88
N ALA A 22 12.48 -9.92 -44.54
CA ALA A 22 11.74 -8.91 -43.76
C ALA A 22 12.53 -7.61 -43.48
N LEU A 23 13.85 -7.58 -43.76
CA LEU A 23 14.72 -6.43 -43.47
C LEU A 23 15.02 -5.51 -44.66
N ARG A 24 14.30 -5.64 -45.78
CA ARG A 24 14.56 -4.81 -47.00
C ARG A 24 13.40 -3.94 -47.49
N ALA A 25 12.38 -3.69 -46.67
CA ALA A 25 11.22 -2.89 -47.08
C ALA A 25 10.85 -1.73 -46.13
N VAL A 26 11.82 -1.13 -45.42
CA VAL A 26 11.58 0.14 -44.71
C VAL A 26 12.57 1.17 -45.21
N ARG A 27 12.09 2.13 -45.99
CA ARG A 27 12.82 3.35 -46.34
C ARG A 27 12.63 4.37 -45.21
N PRO A 28 13.70 4.90 -44.59
CA PRO A 28 13.57 6.00 -43.65
C PRO A 28 13.20 7.31 -44.36
N SER A 29 12.46 8.18 -43.66
CA SER A 29 12.04 9.52 -44.11
C SER A 29 13.24 10.43 -44.41
N PRO A 30 13.18 11.34 -45.41
CA PRO A 30 14.32 12.18 -45.83
C PRO A 30 14.78 13.24 -44.81
N ALA A 31 14.08 13.42 -43.68
CA ALA A 31 14.38 14.48 -42.71
C ALA A 31 15.58 14.19 -41.76
N ARG A 32 16.44 13.22 -42.09
CA ARG A 32 17.58 12.82 -41.24
C ARG A 32 18.91 12.70 -41.97
N ALA A 33 19.08 13.43 -43.08
CA ALA A 33 20.29 13.40 -43.90
C ALA A 33 21.32 14.49 -43.55
N GLU A 34 21.00 15.47 -42.71
CA GLU A 34 21.96 16.50 -42.28
C GLU A 34 21.85 16.75 -40.77
N ALA A 35 22.98 16.67 -40.08
CA ALA A 35 23.10 17.10 -38.69
C ALA A 35 23.23 18.63 -38.65
N PRO A 36 22.50 19.36 -37.80
CA PRO A 36 22.70 20.80 -37.65
C PRO A 36 24.08 21.11 -37.06
N GLU A 37 24.65 22.24 -37.51
CA GLU A 37 25.96 22.80 -37.16
C GLU A 37 26.25 22.79 -35.63
N PRO A 38 27.51 22.54 -35.21
CA PRO A 38 27.89 22.31 -33.82
C PRO A 38 27.77 23.53 -32.89
N GLU A 39 27.42 24.71 -33.38
CA GLU A 39 27.34 25.95 -32.58
C GLU A 39 25.97 26.22 -31.95
N VAL A 40 24.96 25.34 -32.14
CA VAL A 40 23.63 25.44 -31.51
C VAL A 40 23.51 24.52 -30.28
N TRP A 41 24.56 24.43 -29.47
CA TRP A 41 24.48 23.81 -28.16
C TRP A 41 24.42 24.90 -27.08
N LEU A 42 23.26 24.99 -26.42
CA LEU A 42 23.17 25.69 -25.14
C LEU A 42 24.14 25.03 -24.15
N PRO A 43 24.87 25.79 -23.33
CA PRO A 43 25.81 25.23 -22.37
C PRO A 43 25.06 24.37 -21.36
N ILE A 44 25.42 23.08 -21.29
CA ILE A 44 25.04 22.22 -20.17
C ILE A 44 25.75 22.78 -18.95
N LEU A 45 24.98 23.34 -18.02
CA LEU A 45 25.48 23.69 -16.69
C LEU A 45 26.07 22.44 -16.04
N ASP A 46 27.31 22.55 -15.60
CA ASP A 46 28.00 21.53 -14.83
C ASP A 46 27.36 21.44 -13.43
N ILE A 47 26.45 20.47 -13.26
CA ILE A 47 25.77 20.16 -11.98
C ILE A 47 26.38 18.94 -11.29
N THR A 48 27.70 18.75 -11.39
CA THR A 48 28.40 17.67 -10.64
C THR A 48 28.49 17.90 -9.12
N GLY A 49 27.80 18.91 -8.57
CA GLY A 49 27.72 19.15 -7.12
C GLY A 49 26.38 18.84 -6.43
N GLU A 50 25.29 18.60 -7.15
CA GLU A 50 23.93 18.54 -6.54
C GLU A 50 23.17 17.21 -6.78
N LEU A 51 23.82 16.18 -7.30
CA LEU A 51 23.19 14.86 -7.54
C LEU A 51 23.14 13.92 -6.31
N GLU A 52 23.51 14.39 -5.11
CA GLU A 52 23.49 13.56 -3.90
C GLU A 52 22.12 13.54 -3.17
N VAL A 53 21.11 14.28 -3.65
CA VAL A 53 19.81 14.43 -2.95
C VAL A 53 18.60 13.91 -3.75
N LEU A 54 18.80 13.40 -4.96
CA LEU A 54 17.72 12.80 -5.75
C LEU A 54 17.91 11.29 -5.86
N ASP A 55 17.20 10.55 -4.99
CA ASP A 55 16.92 9.13 -5.14
C ASP A 55 16.06 8.89 -6.40
N LEU A 56 16.73 8.91 -7.55
CA LEU A 56 16.18 8.60 -8.87
C LEU A 56 16.62 7.20 -9.31
N THR A 57 16.45 6.20 -8.44
CA THR A 57 16.56 4.78 -8.82
C THR A 57 15.21 4.05 -8.91
N GLY A 58 14.10 4.82 -9.01
CA GLY A 58 12.74 4.27 -9.04
C GLY A 58 12.10 4.10 -10.42
N GLU A 59 12.73 4.51 -11.52
CA GLU A 59 12.11 4.42 -12.86
C GLU A 59 13.09 3.88 -13.90
N LEU A 60 13.18 2.55 -14.00
CA LEU A 60 13.51 1.86 -15.25
C LEU A 60 13.00 0.41 -15.14
N GLU A 61 11.70 0.20 -15.37
CA GLU A 61 11.22 -1.09 -15.87
C GLU A 61 9.86 -0.93 -16.58
N VAL A 62 9.92 -0.44 -17.81
CA VAL A 62 8.92 -0.76 -18.83
C VAL A 62 9.48 -1.94 -19.61
N LEU A 63 9.24 -3.16 -19.14
CA LEU A 63 9.23 -4.40 -19.93
C LEU A 63 8.68 -5.58 -19.06
N ALA A 64 7.39 -5.57 -18.72
CA ALA A 64 6.62 -6.79 -18.39
C ALA A 64 5.11 -6.47 -18.32
N LEU A 65 4.49 -6.33 -19.50
CA LEU A 65 3.04 -6.42 -19.64
C LEU A 65 2.61 -7.88 -19.46
N GLU A 66 2.58 -8.40 -18.23
CA GLU A 66 1.84 -9.64 -17.89
C GLU A 66 1.74 -9.98 -16.38
N GLU A 67 1.65 -9.01 -15.46
CA GLU A 67 1.61 -9.35 -14.01
C GLU A 67 0.70 -8.48 -13.13
N GLY A 68 -0.28 -7.79 -13.71
CA GLY A 68 -1.31 -7.05 -12.98
C GLY A 68 -2.47 -7.89 -12.42
N ARG A 69 -2.42 -9.23 -12.52
CA ARG A 69 -3.50 -10.13 -12.10
C ARG A 69 -3.15 -11.01 -10.89
N LEU A 70 -2.00 -10.80 -10.24
CA LEU A 70 -1.52 -11.71 -9.18
C LEU A 70 -1.62 -11.19 -7.74
N ASP A 71 -2.01 -9.95 -7.49
CA ASP A 71 -2.15 -9.47 -6.09
C ASP A 71 -3.58 -9.59 -5.53
N LEU A 72 -4.61 -9.75 -6.39
CA LEU A 72 -5.98 -9.90 -5.92
C LEU A 72 -6.24 -11.30 -5.34
N ASP A 73 -5.73 -12.37 -5.97
CA ASP A 73 -5.91 -13.74 -5.50
C ASP A 73 -5.15 -14.02 -4.19
N ARG A 74 -4.04 -13.31 -3.95
CA ARG A 74 -3.26 -13.40 -2.71
C ARG A 74 -3.93 -12.64 -1.55
N GLU A 75 -4.43 -11.44 -1.80
CA GLU A 75 -5.22 -10.71 -0.80
C GLU A 75 -6.56 -11.42 -0.50
N LEU A 76 -7.18 -12.06 -1.50
CA LEU A 76 -8.41 -12.85 -1.33
C LEU A 76 -8.16 -14.13 -0.53
N SER A 77 -7.04 -14.84 -0.78
CA SER A 77 -6.68 -16.04 -0.03
C SER A 77 -6.23 -15.74 1.40
N GLU A 78 -5.62 -14.58 1.66
CA GLU A 78 -5.35 -14.09 3.01
C GLU A 78 -6.64 -13.71 3.75
N LEU A 79 -7.60 -13.07 3.08
CA LEU A 79 -8.93 -12.80 3.62
C LEU A 79 -9.72 -14.08 3.90
N GLU A 80 -9.67 -15.06 3.01
CA GLU A 80 -10.37 -16.34 3.13
C GLU A 80 -9.74 -17.20 4.24
N ALA A 81 -8.41 -17.19 4.39
CA ALA A 81 -7.72 -17.84 5.49
C ALA A 81 -8.07 -17.19 6.85
N ASP A 82 -8.17 -15.86 6.93
CA ASP A 82 -8.63 -15.16 8.14
C ASP A 82 -10.12 -15.41 8.44
N PHE A 83 -10.95 -15.49 7.39
CA PHE A 83 -12.36 -15.86 7.51
C PHE A 83 -12.50 -17.26 8.13
N TRP A 84 -11.84 -18.29 7.58
CA TRP A 84 -11.93 -19.66 8.10
C TRP A 84 -11.24 -19.85 9.46
N ARG A 85 -10.22 -19.04 9.81
CA ARG A 85 -9.61 -19.04 11.15
C ARG A 85 -10.52 -18.45 12.23
N THR A 86 -11.33 -17.45 11.89
CA THR A 86 -12.19 -16.73 12.87
C THR A 86 -13.66 -17.16 12.84
N ALA A 87 -14.13 -17.78 11.75
CA ALA A 87 -15.49 -18.27 11.58
C ALA A 87 -15.97 -19.26 12.65
N PRO A 88 -15.20 -20.29 13.09
CA PRO A 88 -15.70 -21.21 14.11
C PRO A 88 -15.89 -20.54 15.49
N GLY A 89 -15.09 -19.51 15.81
CA GLY A 89 -15.25 -18.72 17.03
C GLY A 89 -16.46 -17.78 16.96
N ARG A 90 -16.62 -17.07 15.83
CA ARG A 90 -17.75 -16.14 15.61
C ARG A 90 -19.09 -16.86 15.48
N LEU A 91 -19.12 -18.06 14.91
CA LEU A 91 -20.33 -18.89 14.83
C LEU A 91 -20.71 -19.44 16.21
N ALA A 92 -19.74 -19.86 17.03
CA ALA A 92 -20.00 -20.27 18.41
C ALA A 92 -20.51 -19.11 19.28
N GLU A 93 -19.98 -17.91 19.08
CA GLU A 93 -20.41 -16.70 19.78
C GLU A 93 -21.80 -16.22 19.31
N ALA A 94 -22.10 -16.31 18.01
CA ALA A 94 -23.41 -16.01 17.45
C ALA A 94 -24.47 -17.04 17.87
N VAL A 95 -24.13 -18.33 17.89
CA VAL A 95 -25.02 -19.41 18.37
C VAL A 95 -25.27 -19.28 19.88
N ALA A 96 -24.27 -18.89 20.67
CA ALA A 96 -24.44 -18.60 22.09
C ALA A 96 -25.35 -17.39 22.33
N ARG A 97 -25.19 -16.30 21.55
CA ARG A 97 -26.08 -15.13 21.61
C ARG A 97 -27.52 -15.44 21.20
N VAL A 98 -27.72 -16.32 20.22
CA VAL A 98 -29.06 -16.77 19.79
C VAL A 98 -29.70 -17.71 20.81
N ALA A 99 -28.90 -18.54 21.49
CA ALA A 99 -29.36 -19.41 22.57
C ALA A 99 -29.76 -18.63 23.84
N ASP A 100 -29.00 -17.59 24.22
CA ASP A 100 -29.33 -16.69 25.32
C ASP A 100 -30.51 -15.76 25.01
N ALA A 101 -30.79 -15.50 23.72
CA ALA A 101 -31.93 -14.70 23.27
C ALA A 101 -33.28 -15.44 23.26
N GLY A 102 -33.34 -16.71 23.65
CA GLY A 102 -34.59 -17.43 23.90
C GLY A 102 -35.52 -17.61 22.68
N LEU A 103 -34.98 -17.67 21.46
CA LEU A 103 -35.79 -17.86 20.25
C LEU A 103 -36.03 -19.35 19.95
N VAL A 104 -37.32 -19.66 19.82
CA VAL A 104 -37.93 -20.99 19.75
C VAL A 104 -37.55 -21.78 18.50
N ALA A 105 -37.44 -23.10 18.67
CA ALA A 105 -37.20 -24.12 17.66
C ALA A 105 -38.07 -23.97 16.41
N PHE A 106 -37.45 -24.06 15.23
CA PHE A 106 -38.13 -24.31 13.97
C PHE A 106 -37.98 -25.77 13.54
N ASP A 107 -39.11 -26.32 13.14
CA ASP A 107 -39.37 -27.70 12.79
C ASP A 107 -38.64 -28.14 11.52
N ARG A 108 -38.33 -29.43 11.46
CA ARG A 108 -37.46 -30.07 10.47
C ARG A 108 -38.24 -30.38 9.18
N PRO A 109 -37.75 -30.06 7.96
CA PRO A 109 -38.22 -30.73 6.76
C PRO A 109 -37.28 -31.85 6.31
N ALA A 110 -37.88 -32.77 5.57
CA ALA A 110 -37.46 -34.12 5.27
C ALA A 110 -36.20 -34.25 4.38
N ALA A 111 -35.60 -35.44 4.47
CA ALA A 111 -34.40 -35.90 3.80
C ALA A 111 -34.45 -35.77 2.26
N LEU A 112 -33.40 -35.19 1.68
CA LEU A 112 -32.99 -35.43 0.30
C LEU A 112 -31.88 -36.48 0.26
N ALA A 113 -32.09 -37.48 -0.59
CA ALA A 113 -31.20 -38.62 -0.83
C ALA A 113 -29.86 -38.20 -1.47
N PRO A 114 -28.77 -38.97 -1.25
CA PRO A 114 -27.48 -38.70 -1.89
C PRO A 114 -27.44 -39.17 -3.36
N PRO A 115 -26.65 -38.53 -4.24
CA PRO A 115 -26.50 -38.95 -5.62
C PRO A 115 -25.60 -40.19 -5.77
N VAL A 116 -25.95 -40.99 -6.77
CA VAL A 116 -25.40 -42.26 -7.22
C VAL A 116 -24.02 -42.09 -7.88
N ALA A 117 -23.06 -42.96 -7.54
CA ALA A 117 -21.77 -43.09 -8.20
C ALA A 117 -21.87 -43.87 -9.54
N PRO A 118 -21.05 -43.57 -10.57
CA PRO A 118 -20.96 -44.42 -11.74
C PRO A 118 -20.09 -45.64 -11.48
N ALA A 119 -20.56 -46.79 -11.98
CA ALA A 119 -19.93 -48.09 -11.92
C ALA A 119 -18.74 -48.17 -12.90
N ASP A 120 -17.60 -48.66 -12.42
CA ASP A 120 -16.50 -49.12 -13.28
C ASP A 120 -16.30 -50.64 -13.17
N ARG A 121 -16.03 -51.21 -14.33
CA ARG A 121 -15.89 -52.63 -14.63
C ARG A 121 -14.70 -53.27 -13.91
N ALA A 122 -14.92 -54.46 -13.35
CA ALA A 122 -13.86 -55.46 -13.18
C ALA A 122 -13.69 -56.26 -14.50
N PRO A 123 -12.54 -56.91 -14.74
CA PRO A 123 -12.36 -58.23 -14.13
C PRO A 123 -10.92 -58.59 -13.67
N THR A 124 -10.92 -59.27 -12.51
CA THR A 124 -10.17 -60.50 -12.16
C THR A 124 -8.63 -60.55 -12.07
N CYS A 125 -8.20 -61.04 -10.89
CA CYS A 125 -7.42 -62.28 -10.66
C CYS A 125 -6.06 -62.08 -9.96
N GLY A 126 -5.91 -62.70 -8.76
CA GLY A 126 -4.61 -63.07 -8.18
C GLY A 126 -4.40 -62.65 -6.71
N PRO A 127 -4.42 -63.58 -5.73
CA PRO A 127 -4.45 -63.27 -4.30
C PRO A 127 -3.07 -63.32 -3.59
N ALA A 128 -2.88 -62.40 -2.64
CA ALA A 128 -2.42 -62.54 -1.23
C ALA A 128 -1.09 -63.30 -0.88
N PRO A 129 -0.56 -63.21 0.37
CA PRO A 129 -0.68 -62.16 1.38
C PRO A 129 0.67 -61.69 1.98
N VAL A 130 0.56 -60.55 2.65
CA VAL A 130 1.50 -59.91 3.58
C VAL A 130 1.39 -60.56 4.97
N SER A 131 2.52 -60.75 5.66
CA SER A 131 2.59 -61.08 7.09
C SER A 131 2.26 -59.86 7.95
N PRO A 132 1.47 -59.97 9.03
CA PRO A 132 1.30 -58.88 9.97
C PRO A 132 2.32 -58.96 11.12
N ILE A 133 2.86 -57.79 11.45
CA ILE A 133 3.41 -57.46 12.76
C ILE A 133 2.23 -57.10 13.65
N VAL A 134 2.11 -57.74 14.81
CA VAL A 134 1.27 -57.27 15.93
C VAL A 134 2.13 -57.24 17.18
N GLN A 135 2.23 -56.05 17.76
CA GLN A 135 2.67 -55.84 19.14
C GLN A 135 1.53 -56.18 20.11
N THR A 136 1.85 -56.81 21.22
CA THR A 136 1.04 -56.76 22.45
C THR A 136 1.95 -56.43 23.64
N PRO A 137 1.47 -55.63 24.62
CA PRO A 137 2.20 -55.36 25.86
C PRO A 137 1.83 -56.33 26.99
N ALA A 138 2.64 -56.23 28.05
CA ALA A 138 2.70 -57.05 29.24
C ALA A 138 1.46 -57.00 30.16
N LEU A 139 1.24 -58.08 30.91
CA LEU A 139 0.77 -58.06 32.31
C LEU A 139 0.92 -59.43 33.02
N ALA A 140 1.56 -59.38 34.18
CA ALA A 140 1.32 -60.10 35.44
C ALA A 140 1.24 -61.65 35.54
N ALA A 141 2.28 -62.21 36.18
CA ALA A 141 2.28 -62.86 37.51
C ALA A 141 1.66 -64.25 37.78
N SER A 142 2.38 -64.93 38.71
CA SER A 142 2.08 -66.17 39.46
C SER A 142 2.27 -67.49 38.70
N ALA A 143 2.60 -68.63 39.29
CA ALA A 143 3.30 -69.07 40.51
C ALA A 143 3.21 -70.61 40.48
N ALA A 144 4.19 -71.31 41.09
CA ALA A 144 4.15 -72.72 41.48
C ALA A 144 4.11 -73.75 40.33
N ALA A 145 4.60 -74.98 40.43
CA ALA A 145 5.49 -75.73 41.32
C ALA A 145 5.62 -77.13 40.68
N ALA A 146 6.70 -77.87 41.00
CA ALA A 146 6.75 -79.35 41.08
C ALA A 146 6.53 -80.14 39.76
N GLU A 147 7.11 -81.31 39.46
CA GLU A 147 8.00 -82.25 40.12
C GLU A 147 8.16 -83.48 39.18
N ALA A 148 9.24 -84.24 39.37
CA ALA A 148 9.45 -85.66 39.01
C ALA A 148 9.40 -86.09 37.52
N ALA A 149 10.47 -86.61 36.90
CA ALA A 149 11.32 -87.80 37.17
C ALA A 149 10.99 -89.01 36.27
N ARG A 150 12.08 -89.63 35.73
CA ARG A 150 12.28 -90.98 35.10
C ARG A 150 12.85 -90.88 33.68
N ALA A 151 13.80 -91.68 33.19
CA ALA A 151 14.73 -92.68 33.73
C ALA A 151 15.73 -93.10 32.59
N VAL A 152 17.05 -92.91 32.78
CA VAL A 152 18.21 -93.87 32.77
C VAL A 152 18.11 -95.22 31.98
N PRO A 153 19.19 -95.95 31.53
CA PRO A 153 20.62 -95.67 31.15
C PRO A 153 21.13 -96.43 29.87
N ARG A 154 22.43 -96.29 29.52
CA ARG A 154 23.42 -97.35 29.10
C ARG A 154 24.76 -96.68 28.70
N THR A 155 26.01 -97.14 28.90
CA THR A 155 26.76 -98.04 29.80
C THR A 155 28.27 -97.77 29.54
N TYR A 156 29.13 -97.97 30.54
CA TYR A 156 30.61 -97.77 30.67
C TYR A 156 31.48 -98.74 29.83
N PRO A 157 32.84 -98.63 29.65
CA PRO A 157 33.84 -98.41 30.73
C PRO A 157 35.16 -97.63 30.42
N GLU A 158 35.91 -97.44 31.52
CA GLU A 158 37.17 -96.72 31.76
C GLU A 158 38.44 -97.46 31.27
N PRO A 159 39.67 -96.87 31.25
CA PRO A 159 40.43 -96.71 32.50
C PRO A 159 41.34 -95.46 32.65
N ARG A 160 41.44 -95.07 33.92
CA ARG A 160 42.44 -94.25 34.64
C ARG A 160 43.81 -94.03 33.97
N ARG A 161 44.21 -92.76 33.90
CA ARG A 161 45.52 -92.28 34.40
C ARG A 161 45.37 -90.90 35.04
N ALA A 162 45.74 -90.83 36.31
CA ALA A 162 45.90 -89.58 37.05
C ALA A 162 47.10 -88.80 36.48
N ALA A 163 46.90 -87.53 36.14
CA ALA A 163 47.97 -86.56 35.99
C ALA A 163 47.54 -85.25 36.66
N VAL A 164 48.38 -84.88 37.60
CA VAL A 164 48.30 -83.77 38.53
C VAL A 164 48.60 -82.45 37.79
N VAL A 165 47.80 -81.42 38.11
CA VAL A 165 48.12 -79.96 38.05
C VAL A 165 48.32 -79.30 36.68
N ALA A 166 47.37 -78.44 36.31
CA ALA A 166 47.60 -76.99 36.18
C ALA A 166 46.30 -76.28 35.77
N ARG A 167 45.62 -75.63 36.73
CA ARG A 167 44.58 -74.64 36.40
C ARG A 167 45.26 -73.45 35.74
N ARG A 168 45.17 -73.31 34.42
CA ARG A 168 45.47 -72.05 33.71
C ARG A 168 44.32 -71.07 33.95
N PRO A 169 44.56 -69.82 34.39
CA PRO A 169 43.47 -68.88 34.64
C PRO A 169 42.90 -68.35 33.31
N ALA A 170 41.67 -68.74 32.98
CA ALA A 170 40.90 -68.24 31.84
C ALA A 170 40.33 -66.82 32.07
N VAL A 171 41.08 -65.93 32.71
CA VAL A 171 40.61 -64.59 33.10
C VAL A 171 41.15 -63.48 32.18
N ARG A 172 42.24 -63.71 31.42
CA ARG A 172 42.85 -62.62 30.61
C ARG A 172 42.16 -62.30 29.28
N LEU A 173 41.25 -63.14 28.78
CA LEU A 173 40.58 -62.90 27.49
C LEU A 173 39.30 -62.05 27.62
N ARG A 174 38.57 -62.18 28.74
CA ARG A 174 37.35 -61.41 28.99
C ARG A 174 37.62 -59.91 29.17
N HIS A 175 38.72 -59.55 29.84
CA HIS A 175 39.10 -58.13 30.01
C HIS A 175 39.51 -57.46 28.70
N ARG A 176 40.09 -58.20 27.74
CA ARG A 176 40.43 -57.65 26.42
C ARG A 176 39.19 -57.40 25.57
N ILE A 177 38.24 -58.34 25.56
CA ILE A 177 36.98 -58.19 24.80
C ILE A 177 36.10 -57.09 25.40
N VAL A 178 36.00 -57.02 26.74
CA VAL A 178 35.25 -55.96 27.43
C VAL A 178 35.93 -54.60 27.21
N GLY A 179 37.26 -54.53 27.26
CA GLY A 179 38.02 -53.31 26.99
C GLY A 179 37.86 -52.82 25.55
N THR A 180 37.90 -53.72 24.56
CA THR A 180 37.65 -53.35 23.15
C THR A 180 36.21 -52.94 22.90
N ALA A 181 35.23 -53.60 23.53
CA ALA A 181 33.82 -53.23 23.40
C ALA A 181 33.53 -51.84 24.01
N LEU A 182 34.13 -51.52 25.16
CA LEU A 182 34.05 -50.19 25.76
C LEU A 182 34.75 -49.13 24.91
N ALA A 183 35.91 -49.42 24.32
CA ALA A 183 36.60 -48.50 23.43
C ALA A 183 35.81 -48.23 22.14
N VAL A 184 35.19 -49.26 21.55
CA VAL A 184 34.32 -49.12 20.37
C VAL A 184 33.05 -48.35 20.72
N ALA A 185 32.42 -48.62 21.86
CA ALA A 185 31.26 -47.87 22.33
C ALA A 185 31.58 -46.40 22.61
N MET A 186 32.76 -46.11 23.17
CA MET A 186 33.22 -44.75 23.44
C MET A 186 33.60 -44.01 22.15
N LEU A 187 34.22 -44.69 21.18
CA LEU A 187 34.49 -44.14 19.85
C LEU A 187 33.20 -43.92 19.06
N ALA A 188 32.22 -44.82 19.15
CA ALA A 188 30.91 -44.63 18.54
C ALA A 188 30.15 -43.47 19.20
N ALA A 189 30.17 -43.37 20.54
CA ALA A 189 29.60 -42.25 21.26
C ALA A 189 30.31 -40.92 20.91
N LEU A 190 31.63 -40.93 20.75
CA LEU A 190 32.41 -39.77 20.34
C LEU A 190 32.14 -39.40 18.88
N ALA A 191 31.97 -40.37 17.98
CA ALA A 191 31.60 -40.14 16.57
C ALA A 191 30.15 -39.63 16.41
N VAL A 192 29.25 -39.95 17.35
CA VAL A 192 27.88 -39.42 17.42
C VAL A 192 27.83 -38.04 18.11
N ALA A 193 28.70 -37.79 19.08
CA ALA A 193 28.77 -36.51 19.81
C ALA A 193 29.60 -35.42 19.12
N THR A 194 30.52 -35.80 18.22
CA THR A 194 31.37 -34.83 17.51
C THR A 194 30.61 -33.94 16.51
N PRO A 195 29.64 -34.41 15.71
CA PRO A 195 28.88 -33.55 14.80
C PRO A 195 28.02 -32.52 15.54
N THR A 196 27.51 -32.87 16.73
CA THR A 196 26.68 -31.98 17.55
C THR A 196 27.52 -30.96 18.32
N LEU A 197 28.74 -31.31 18.76
CA LEU A 197 29.68 -30.35 19.36
C LEU A 197 30.41 -29.47 18.34
N LEU A 198 30.58 -29.91 17.09
CA LEU A 198 31.24 -29.14 16.01
C LEU A 198 30.25 -28.31 15.17
N GLY A 199 28.97 -28.26 15.54
CA GLY A 199 27.96 -27.53 14.80
C GLY A 199 27.88 -27.99 13.34
N ALA A 200 27.53 -29.26 13.13
CA ALA A 200 27.13 -29.79 11.82
C ALA A 200 26.28 -28.72 11.13
N SER A 201 26.88 -28.12 10.10
CA SER A 201 26.57 -26.75 9.70
C SER A 201 25.11 -26.65 9.28
N ALA A 202 24.35 -25.74 9.91
CA ALA A 202 23.04 -25.38 9.40
C ALA A 202 23.18 -25.13 7.88
N PRO A 203 22.28 -25.71 7.05
CA PRO A 203 22.42 -25.64 5.61
C PRO A 203 22.47 -24.17 5.21
N ARG A 204 23.38 -23.85 4.27
CA ARG A 204 23.40 -22.52 3.66
C ARG A 204 22.12 -22.38 2.85
N ARG A 205 21.55 -21.18 2.91
CA ARG A 205 20.36 -20.78 2.19
C ARG A 205 20.69 -19.49 1.47
N ASP A 206 20.31 -19.41 0.21
CA ASP A 206 20.41 -18.18 -0.57
C ASP A 206 19.06 -17.48 -0.51
N VAL A 207 19.05 -16.24 -0.02
CA VAL A 207 17.84 -15.46 0.23
C VAL A 207 17.93 -14.17 -0.57
N MET A 208 16.88 -13.87 -1.35
CA MET A 208 16.75 -12.58 -2.00
C MET A 208 16.22 -11.55 -0.99
N LEU A 209 17.03 -10.56 -0.66
CA LEU A 209 16.69 -9.45 0.22
C LEU A 209 16.44 -8.18 -0.59
N ALA A 210 15.20 -7.69 -0.57
CA ALA A 210 14.84 -6.39 -1.14
C ALA A 210 14.82 -5.32 -0.04
N LEU A 211 15.75 -4.37 -0.12
CA LEU A 211 15.88 -3.24 0.81
C LEU A 211 16.16 -1.96 0.01
N ASP A 212 15.41 -0.90 0.29
CA ASP A 212 15.62 0.45 -0.29
C ASP A 212 15.70 0.43 -1.83
N GLY A 213 14.82 -0.33 -2.47
CA GLY A 213 14.76 -0.47 -3.93
C GLY A 213 15.85 -1.37 -4.55
N ARG A 214 16.76 -1.90 -3.74
CA ARG A 214 17.82 -2.82 -4.19
C ARG A 214 17.47 -4.25 -3.82
N ILE A 215 17.73 -5.17 -4.73
CA ILE A 215 17.61 -6.61 -4.50
C ILE A 215 19.01 -7.18 -4.37
N VAL A 216 19.30 -7.80 -3.24
CA VAL A 216 20.61 -8.40 -2.92
C VAL A 216 20.42 -9.87 -2.62
N GLU A 217 21.25 -10.72 -3.19
CA GLU A 217 21.30 -12.14 -2.84
C GLU A 217 22.22 -12.32 -1.62
N VAL A 218 21.69 -12.92 -0.56
CA VAL A 218 22.38 -13.12 0.71
C VAL A 218 22.43 -14.60 1.05
N THR A 219 23.64 -15.16 1.12
CA THR A 219 23.85 -16.52 1.64
C THR A 219 23.92 -16.48 3.16
N THR A 220 22.94 -17.08 3.84
CA THR A 220 22.87 -17.15 5.31
C THR A 220 22.74 -18.59 5.80
N ARG A 221 23.00 -18.79 7.09
CA ARG A 221 22.70 -20.04 7.82
C ARG A 221 21.60 -19.86 8.87
N VAL A 222 21.14 -18.64 9.10
CA VAL A 222 20.11 -18.34 10.09
C VAL A 222 18.76 -18.92 9.66
N GLU A 223 17.89 -19.17 10.63
CA GLU A 223 16.61 -19.84 10.38
C GLU A 223 15.45 -18.87 10.13
N THR A 224 15.55 -17.63 10.62
CA THR A 224 14.45 -16.65 10.60
C THR A 224 14.82 -15.34 9.93
N VAL A 225 13.81 -14.64 9.44
CA VAL A 225 13.95 -13.31 8.83
C VAL A 225 14.59 -12.32 9.81
N GLY A 226 14.18 -12.29 11.07
CA GLY A 226 14.74 -11.37 12.08
C GLY A 226 16.23 -11.64 12.37
N ALA A 227 16.64 -12.91 12.35
CA ALA A 227 18.05 -13.27 12.50
C ALA A 227 18.87 -12.86 11.26
N LEU A 228 18.30 -12.97 10.06
CA LEU A 228 18.90 -12.46 8.83
C LEU A 228 19.09 -10.94 8.89
N LEU A 229 18.07 -10.18 9.31
CA LEU A 229 18.17 -8.73 9.47
C LEU A 229 19.28 -8.36 10.46
N THR A 230 19.38 -9.08 11.58
CA THR A 230 20.44 -8.87 12.58
C THR A 230 21.83 -9.17 12.01
N GLU A 231 21.99 -10.28 11.28
CA GLU A 231 23.24 -10.67 10.63
C GLU A 231 23.69 -9.62 9.60
N GLN A 232 22.74 -9.08 8.83
CA GLN A 232 22.97 -8.00 7.86
C GLN A 232 23.05 -6.60 8.49
N ARG A 233 22.92 -6.49 9.82
CA ARG A 233 22.90 -5.22 10.58
C ARG A 233 21.83 -4.22 10.08
N ILE A 234 20.65 -4.76 9.73
CA ILE A 234 19.50 -3.97 9.32
C ILE A 234 18.60 -3.76 10.54
N GLU A 235 18.53 -2.53 10.99
CA GLU A 235 17.62 -2.12 12.06
C GLU A 235 16.28 -1.67 11.45
N LEU A 236 15.19 -2.09 12.09
CA LEU A 236 13.82 -1.67 11.74
C LEU A 236 13.39 -0.54 12.67
N ALA A 237 12.87 0.54 12.10
CA ALA A 237 12.15 1.55 12.88
C ALA A 237 10.72 1.08 13.20
N ASP A 238 10.03 1.74 14.13
CA ASP A 238 8.73 1.31 14.66
C ASP A 238 7.66 0.97 13.59
N ALA A 239 7.56 1.79 12.54
CA ALA A 239 6.57 1.62 11.47
C ALA A 239 7.11 0.89 10.23
N ASP A 240 8.38 0.47 10.25
CA ASP A 240 8.94 -0.37 9.19
C ASP A 240 8.34 -1.76 9.27
N ARG A 241 8.17 -2.40 8.11
CA ARG A 241 7.63 -3.76 8.03
C ARG A 241 8.55 -4.64 7.22
N VAL A 242 8.76 -5.87 7.68
CA VAL A 242 9.40 -6.91 6.89
C VAL A 242 8.38 -7.96 6.46
N VAL A 243 8.46 -8.40 5.21
CA VAL A 243 7.62 -9.44 4.64
C VAL A 243 8.53 -10.52 4.03
N PRO A 244 8.48 -11.78 4.48
CA PRO A 244 7.70 -12.30 5.59
C PRO A 244 8.06 -11.68 6.96
N ALA A 245 7.21 -11.91 7.97
CA ALA A 245 7.42 -11.37 9.32
C ALA A 245 8.78 -11.80 9.93
N ALA A 246 9.34 -11.01 10.85
CA ALA A 246 10.65 -11.29 11.45
C ALA A 246 10.74 -12.67 12.16
N SER A 247 9.63 -13.21 12.63
CA SER A 247 9.55 -14.55 13.24
C SER A 247 9.42 -15.69 12.22
N ALA A 248 9.13 -15.38 10.96
CA ALA A 248 8.96 -16.38 9.91
C ALA A 248 10.28 -17.11 9.65
N ARG A 249 10.17 -18.43 9.48
CA ARG A 249 11.29 -19.27 9.07
C ARG A 249 11.42 -19.27 7.56
N PHE A 250 12.64 -19.47 7.07
CA PHE A 250 12.87 -19.69 5.65
C PHE A 250 12.37 -21.07 5.23
N ASP A 251 11.37 -21.11 4.35
CA ASP A 251 10.72 -22.31 3.83
C ASP A 251 10.81 -22.46 2.30
N GLY A 252 11.51 -21.54 1.61
CA GLY A 252 11.75 -21.58 0.17
C GLY A 252 12.40 -20.30 -0.36
N ASP A 253 12.33 -20.09 -1.69
CA ASP A 253 12.97 -18.98 -2.43
C ASP A 253 12.23 -17.63 -2.31
N HIS A 254 11.38 -17.46 -1.29
CA HIS A 254 10.58 -16.25 -1.15
C HIS A 254 11.48 -15.04 -0.81
N PRO A 255 11.36 -13.92 -1.55
CA PRO A 255 12.15 -12.74 -1.26
C PRO A 255 11.72 -12.12 0.07
N VAL A 256 12.71 -11.79 0.90
CA VAL A 256 12.52 -10.97 2.09
C VAL A 256 12.48 -9.51 1.67
N ARG A 257 11.38 -8.82 1.93
CA ARG A 257 11.19 -7.41 1.59
C ARG A 257 11.15 -6.57 2.85
N VAL A 258 12.05 -5.60 2.96
CA VAL A 258 12.01 -4.57 4.00
C VAL A 258 11.32 -3.34 3.43
N LEU A 259 10.18 -3.00 4.04
CA LEU A 259 9.32 -1.88 3.66
C LEU A 259 9.54 -0.75 4.67
N ARG A 260 10.30 0.27 4.26
CA ARG A 260 10.56 1.46 5.08
C ARG A 260 9.32 2.33 5.22
N ALA A 261 9.09 2.79 6.45
CA ALA A 261 8.05 3.76 6.72
C ALA A 261 8.41 5.13 6.16
N PHE A 262 7.41 5.82 5.67
CA PHE A 262 7.51 7.20 5.20
C PHE A 262 6.48 8.06 5.94
N PRO A 263 6.79 9.36 6.16
CA PRO A 263 5.86 10.29 6.78
C PRO A 263 4.79 10.72 5.78
N LEU A 264 3.56 10.88 6.27
CA LEU A 264 2.43 11.45 5.55
C LEU A 264 1.50 12.17 6.53
N THR A 265 0.67 13.08 6.04
CA THR A 265 -0.31 13.80 6.85
C THR A 265 -1.66 13.10 6.80
N VAL A 266 -2.26 12.84 7.96
CA VAL A 266 -3.62 12.33 8.08
C VAL A 266 -4.46 13.39 8.79
N ASP A 267 -5.49 13.87 8.12
CA ASP A 267 -6.50 14.76 8.67
C ASP A 267 -7.78 13.95 8.92
N VAL A 268 -8.24 13.93 10.17
CA VAL A 268 -9.56 13.41 10.55
C VAL A 268 -10.35 14.58 11.15
N ASP A 269 -11.47 14.93 10.52
CA ASP A 269 -12.38 15.99 10.98
C ASP A 269 -11.69 17.34 11.28
N GLY A 270 -10.71 17.72 10.46
CA GLY A 270 -9.93 18.94 10.58
C GLY A 270 -8.68 18.81 11.45
N SER A 271 -8.49 17.69 12.15
CA SER A 271 -7.33 17.41 12.99
C SER A 271 -6.21 16.74 12.17
N ALA A 272 -5.33 17.56 11.59
CA ALA A 272 -4.18 17.10 10.82
C ALA A 272 -3.01 16.65 11.71
N THR A 273 -2.54 15.42 11.50
CA THR A 273 -1.42 14.81 12.23
C THR A 273 -0.43 14.16 11.29
N GLU A 274 0.86 14.17 11.64
CA GLU A 274 1.90 13.46 10.88
C GLU A 274 1.98 12.00 11.35
N VAL A 275 1.83 11.07 10.41
CA VAL A 275 1.84 9.62 10.64
C VAL A 275 2.92 8.98 9.79
N ARG A 276 3.62 7.98 10.35
CA ARG A 276 4.55 7.13 9.61
C ARG A 276 3.90 5.80 9.27
N THR A 277 3.96 5.40 8.00
CA THR A 277 3.45 4.10 7.54
C THR A 277 4.36 3.48 6.50
N SER A 278 4.36 2.15 6.43
CA SER A 278 4.93 1.37 5.32
C SER A 278 3.87 0.92 4.30
N TYR A 279 2.58 1.14 4.57
CA TYR A 279 1.50 0.81 3.64
C TYR A 279 1.42 1.80 2.48
N ARG A 280 1.35 1.27 1.25
CA ARG A 280 1.21 2.07 0.02
C ARG A 280 -0.25 2.40 -0.35
N SER A 281 -1.22 1.88 0.41
CA SER A 281 -2.64 2.03 0.17
C SER A 281 -3.35 2.67 1.37
N VAL A 282 -4.38 3.46 1.10
CA VAL A 282 -5.21 4.09 2.14
C VAL A 282 -5.88 3.04 3.02
N SER A 283 -6.34 1.92 2.44
CA SER A 283 -6.92 0.81 3.20
C SER A 283 -5.95 0.20 4.21
N GLY A 284 -4.65 0.08 3.84
CA GLY A 284 -3.62 -0.38 4.74
C GLY A 284 -3.34 0.61 5.87
N LEU A 285 -3.26 1.90 5.54
CA LEU A 285 -3.12 2.98 6.51
C LEU A 285 -4.30 3.04 7.50
N ARG A 286 -5.53 2.94 6.99
CA ARG A 286 -6.77 2.93 7.80
C ARG A 286 -6.73 1.82 8.85
N ARG A 287 -6.32 0.61 8.45
CA ARG A 287 -6.15 -0.52 9.39
C ARG A 287 -5.04 -0.26 10.41
N GLN A 288 -3.90 0.28 10.00
CA GLN A 288 -2.80 0.61 10.91
C GLN A 288 -3.25 1.59 11.99
N LEU A 289 -4.05 2.59 11.61
CA LEU A 289 -4.53 3.63 12.52
C LEU A 289 -5.78 3.23 13.32
N GLY A 290 -6.39 2.07 13.02
CA GLY A 290 -7.63 1.65 13.67
C GLY A 290 -8.81 2.60 13.40
N LEU A 291 -8.79 3.30 12.26
CA LEU A 291 -9.84 4.23 11.86
C LEU A 291 -11.12 3.48 11.48
N ALA A 292 -12.25 4.07 11.83
CA ALA A 292 -13.56 3.49 11.57
C ALA A 292 -13.83 3.37 10.04
N PRO A 293 -14.53 2.31 9.59
CA PRO A 293 -14.71 2.03 8.17
C PRO A 293 -15.69 2.99 7.47
N ASP A 294 -16.57 3.61 8.23
CA ASP A 294 -17.59 4.58 7.84
C ASP A 294 -17.03 5.98 7.55
N LEU A 295 -15.82 6.30 8.04
CA LEU A 295 -15.15 7.55 7.67
C LEU A 295 -15.02 7.67 6.15
N VAL A 296 -15.46 8.80 5.62
CA VAL A 296 -15.42 9.10 4.19
C VAL A 296 -14.04 9.63 3.82
N LEU A 297 -13.44 9.02 2.80
CA LEU A 297 -12.18 9.49 2.23
C LEU A 297 -12.48 10.63 1.24
N THR A 298 -12.02 11.84 1.54
CA THR A 298 -12.27 13.02 0.68
C THR A 298 -11.09 13.39 -0.20
N SER A 299 -9.89 12.88 0.12
CA SER A 299 -8.71 12.97 -0.75
C SER A 299 -8.03 11.62 -0.84
N GLU A 300 -7.98 11.07 -2.07
CA GLU A 300 -7.36 9.77 -2.33
C GLU A 300 -6.11 9.95 -3.20
N PRO A 301 -4.91 10.07 -2.60
CA PRO A 301 -3.69 9.84 -3.35
C PRO A 301 -3.66 8.38 -3.81
N GLY A 302 -3.71 8.12 -5.12
CA GLY A 302 -3.80 6.76 -5.66
C GLY A 302 -2.74 5.79 -5.14
N ARG A 303 -1.54 6.28 -4.80
CA ARG A 303 -0.53 5.52 -4.05
C ARG A 303 0.11 6.37 -2.96
N LEU A 304 0.20 5.84 -1.75
CA LEU A 304 0.82 6.53 -0.62
C LEU A 304 2.34 6.57 -0.75
N GLY A 305 2.89 7.75 -0.52
CA GLY A 305 4.31 8.06 -0.52
C GLY A 305 4.65 9.13 0.52
N ARG A 306 5.93 9.50 0.55
CA ARG A 306 6.43 10.55 1.46
C ARG A 306 5.70 11.86 1.16
N GLY A 307 5.14 12.49 2.19
CA GLY A 307 4.43 13.76 2.08
C GLY A 307 3.02 13.65 1.48
N SER A 308 2.50 12.44 1.28
CA SER A 308 1.08 12.26 0.95
C SER A 308 0.20 12.92 2.03
N ALA A 309 -0.95 13.43 1.63
CA ALA A 309 -2.00 13.90 2.53
C ALA A 309 -3.25 13.05 2.31
N VAL A 310 -3.85 12.60 3.41
CA VAL A 310 -5.06 11.78 3.41
C VAL A 310 -6.06 12.45 4.34
N VAL A 311 -7.25 12.70 3.83
CA VAL A 311 -8.30 13.41 4.56
C VAL A 311 -9.50 12.49 4.74
N PHE A 312 -9.87 12.26 5.99
CA PHE A 312 -11.07 11.53 6.41
C PHE A 312 -12.07 12.50 7.03
N ARG A 313 -13.35 12.28 6.74
CA ARG A 313 -14.47 13.02 7.32
C ARG A 313 -15.49 12.05 7.89
N SER A 314 -15.96 12.32 9.09
CA SER A 314 -17.11 11.68 9.69
C SER A 314 -18.37 12.19 8.95
N PRO A 315 -19.25 11.29 8.47
CA PRO A 315 -20.53 11.68 7.91
C PRO A 315 -21.49 12.06 9.05
N ASP A 316 -22.07 13.26 8.97
CA ASP A 316 -23.05 13.76 9.94
C ASP A 316 -24.44 13.96 9.31
N ASP A 317 -25.49 13.55 10.01
CA ASP A 317 -26.88 13.79 9.61
C ASP A 317 -27.40 15.11 10.21
N VAL A 318 -27.56 16.14 9.38
CA VAL A 318 -27.94 17.49 9.83
C VAL A 318 -29.24 17.97 9.20
N THR A 319 -29.87 18.99 9.81
CA THR A 319 -31.10 19.60 9.30
C THR A 319 -30.86 21.07 9.01
N LEU A 320 -31.10 21.51 7.77
CA LEU A 320 -30.91 22.88 7.33
C LEU A 320 -32.24 23.57 7.03
N ALA A 321 -32.57 24.60 7.80
CA ALA A 321 -33.72 25.47 7.59
C ALA A 321 -33.28 26.78 6.94
N VAL A 322 -33.78 27.07 5.73
CA VAL A 322 -33.54 28.33 5.01
C VAL A 322 -34.87 29.02 4.79
N ASP A 323 -35.04 30.24 5.30
CA ASP A 323 -36.26 31.03 5.12
C ASP A 323 -37.56 30.29 5.54
N GLY A 324 -37.45 29.44 6.56
CA GLY A 324 -38.55 28.64 7.10
C GLY A 324 -38.80 27.32 6.37
N ALA A 325 -38.07 27.03 5.29
CA ALA A 325 -38.10 25.72 4.62
C ALA A 325 -37.00 24.81 5.18
N THR A 326 -37.40 23.70 5.81
CA THR A 326 -36.48 22.74 6.44
C THR A 326 -36.14 21.60 5.48
N THR A 327 -34.85 21.31 5.32
CA THR A 327 -34.32 20.24 4.47
C THR A 327 -33.38 19.34 5.29
N PRO A 328 -33.65 18.03 5.40
CA PRO A 328 -32.68 17.10 5.98
C PRO A 328 -31.51 16.90 5.02
N ILE A 329 -30.31 16.85 5.57
CA ILE A 329 -29.06 16.59 4.86
C ILE A 329 -28.44 15.37 5.54
N ALA A 330 -28.41 14.25 4.82
CA ALA A 330 -27.72 13.06 5.28
C ALA A 330 -26.27 13.05 4.81
N ASP A 331 -25.42 12.37 5.57
CA ASP A 331 -24.01 12.11 5.25
C ASP A 331 -23.21 13.39 4.89
N ALA A 332 -23.44 14.49 5.63
CA ALA A 332 -22.64 15.71 5.47
C ALA A 332 -21.18 15.44 5.89
N ILE A 333 -20.20 15.95 5.13
CA ILE A 333 -18.77 15.69 5.35
C ILE A 333 -17.97 16.96 5.63
N GLU A 334 -18.69 18.08 5.73
CA GLU A 334 -18.14 19.40 6.01
C GLU A 334 -17.75 19.53 7.49
N THR A 335 -16.71 20.30 7.79
CA THR A 335 -16.16 20.39 9.16
C THR A 335 -17.00 21.24 10.10
N ASP A 336 -17.73 22.20 9.54
CA ASP A 336 -18.47 23.22 10.29
C ASP A 336 -19.68 23.73 9.50
N VAL A 337 -20.53 24.49 10.19
CA VAL A 337 -21.74 25.09 9.62
C VAL A 337 -21.41 26.02 8.44
N ALA A 338 -20.30 26.75 8.48
CA ALA A 338 -19.91 27.65 7.39
C ALA A 338 -19.60 26.87 6.10
N ALA A 339 -18.82 25.80 6.22
CA ALA A 339 -18.45 24.91 5.14
C ALA A 339 -19.68 24.22 4.55
N LEU A 340 -20.62 23.77 5.39
CA LEU A 340 -21.88 23.20 4.94
C LEU A 340 -22.71 24.21 4.13
N ILE A 341 -22.92 25.42 4.66
CA ILE A 341 -23.69 26.49 3.99
C ILE A 341 -23.06 26.84 2.64
N ALA A 342 -21.73 26.95 2.60
CA ALA A 342 -20.98 27.20 1.37
C ALA A 342 -21.09 26.05 0.36
N ALA A 343 -20.99 24.79 0.81
CA ALA A 343 -21.14 23.60 -0.02
C ALA A 343 -22.55 23.49 -0.63
N ARG A 344 -23.57 23.98 0.08
CA ARG A 344 -24.96 24.08 -0.41
C ARG A 344 -25.21 25.29 -1.29
N GLY A 345 -24.19 26.12 -1.55
CA GLY A 345 -24.28 27.29 -2.43
C GLY A 345 -25.12 28.43 -1.85
N ILE A 346 -25.32 28.46 -0.52
CA ILE A 346 -26.11 29.48 0.15
C ILE A 346 -25.21 30.68 0.43
N ALA A 347 -25.26 31.69 -0.42
CA ALA A 347 -24.52 32.93 -0.21
C ALA A 347 -25.19 33.75 0.89
N LEU A 348 -24.49 34.07 1.99
CA LEU A 348 -25.00 34.91 3.07
C LEU A 348 -24.84 36.40 2.73
N GLY A 349 -25.93 37.16 2.86
CA GLY A 349 -25.97 38.60 2.64
C GLY A 349 -25.64 39.40 3.91
N PRO A 350 -25.38 40.72 3.77
CA PRO A 350 -25.16 41.60 4.92
C PRO A 350 -26.43 41.66 5.79
N GLY A 351 -26.30 41.24 7.05
CA GLY A 351 -27.39 41.21 8.03
C GLY A 351 -28.11 39.87 8.16
N ASP A 352 -27.77 38.87 7.34
CA ASP A 352 -28.27 37.51 7.52
C ASP A 352 -27.73 36.93 8.84
N THR A 353 -28.56 36.11 9.50
CA THR A 353 -28.17 35.46 10.75
C THR A 353 -28.23 33.94 10.58
N VAL A 354 -27.21 33.25 11.09
CA VAL A 354 -27.14 31.78 11.14
C VAL A 354 -27.11 31.34 12.60
N ASP A 355 -27.91 30.34 12.93
CA ASP A 355 -27.97 29.70 14.25
C ASP A 355 -27.90 28.18 14.07
N PRO A 356 -26.92 27.46 14.65
CA PRO A 356 -25.82 27.96 15.48
C PRO A 356 -24.79 28.77 14.68
N VAL A 357 -23.78 29.33 15.37
CA VAL A 357 -22.76 30.18 14.73
C VAL A 357 -21.95 29.41 13.68
N LEU A 358 -21.39 30.13 12.71
CA LEU A 358 -20.72 29.57 11.53
C LEU A 358 -19.56 28.60 11.86
N GLU A 359 -18.82 28.84 12.94
CA GLU A 359 -17.68 28.01 13.36
C GLU A 359 -18.10 26.78 14.18
N THR A 360 -19.41 26.55 14.36
CA THR A 360 -19.90 25.38 15.09
C THR A 360 -19.56 24.13 14.28
N PRO A 361 -18.88 23.13 14.87
CA PRO A 361 -18.67 21.83 14.23
C PRO A 361 -20.01 21.19 13.85
N LEU A 362 -20.00 20.39 12.78
CA LEU A 362 -21.14 19.53 12.51
C LEU A 362 -21.14 18.36 13.51
N ASP A 363 -22.35 17.94 13.87
CA ASP A 363 -22.63 16.79 14.72
C ASP A 363 -23.96 16.19 14.26
N ASP A 364 -24.14 14.89 14.47
CA ASP A 364 -25.40 14.20 14.20
C ASP A 364 -26.62 14.86 14.88
N GLY A 365 -27.66 15.10 14.09
CA GLY A 365 -28.90 15.73 14.49
C GLY A 365 -28.84 17.26 14.58
N LEU A 366 -27.73 17.90 14.19
CA LEU A 366 -27.58 19.34 14.28
C LEU A 366 -28.62 20.09 13.42
N ALA A 367 -29.36 21.01 14.05
CA ALA A 367 -30.33 21.85 13.38
C ALA A 367 -29.73 23.24 13.12
N ILE A 368 -29.64 23.61 11.84
CA ILE A 368 -29.04 24.86 11.37
C ILE A 368 -30.15 25.71 10.74
N THR A 369 -30.27 26.95 11.19
CA THR A 369 -31.27 27.92 10.69
C THR A 369 -30.57 29.12 10.07
N VAL A 370 -30.84 29.37 8.79
CA VAL A 370 -30.42 30.57 8.07
C VAL A 370 -31.62 31.49 7.92
N ARG A 371 -31.51 32.71 8.46
CA ARG A 371 -32.54 33.74 8.37
C ARG A 371 -32.01 34.94 7.60
N ARG A 372 -32.68 35.28 6.50
CA ARG A 372 -32.34 36.43 5.66
C ARG A 372 -32.68 37.76 6.34
N ALA A 373 -31.84 38.76 6.14
CA ALA A 373 -32.13 40.12 6.54
C ALA A 373 -33.34 40.66 5.76
N PRO A 374 -34.22 41.44 6.41
CA PRO A 374 -35.20 42.25 5.69
C PRO A 374 -34.47 43.17 4.70
N PRO A 375 -35.01 43.39 3.49
CA PRO A 375 -34.43 44.37 2.57
C PRO A 375 -34.36 45.74 3.25
N PRO A 376 -33.30 46.53 3.02
CA PRO A 376 -33.16 47.84 3.62
C PRO A 376 -34.41 48.67 3.31
N ALA A 377 -35.02 49.24 4.34
CA ALA A 377 -36.18 50.11 4.19
C ALA A 377 -35.86 51.18 3.14
N ALA A 378 -36.67 51.28 2.10
CA ALA A 378 -36.50 52.28 1.05
C ALA A 378 -36.37 53.66 1.71
N ALA A 379 -35.21 54.31 1.54
CA ALA A 379 -35.00 55.65 2.05
C ALA A 379 -36.12 56.56 1.50
N PRO A 380 -36.76 57.41 2.32
CA PRO A 380 -37.82 58.28 1.84
C PRO A 380 -37.25 59.18 0.74
N ALA A 381 -37.92 59.18 -0.42
CA ALA A 381 -37.58 60.03 -1.54
C ALA A 381 -37.56 61.48 -1.06
N ALA A 382 -36.38 62.11 -1.08
CA ALA A 382 -36.23 63.51 -0.76
C ALA A 382 -37.14 64.34 -1.67
N ALA A 383 -38.09 65.04 -1.06
CA ALA A 383 -39.02 65.91 -1.74
C ALA A 383 -38.27 67.00 -2.50
N ALA A 384 -38.33 66.95 -3.83
CA ALA A 384 -37.82 67.98 -4.71
C ALA A 384 -38.63 69.27 -4.51
N THR A 385 -37.98 70.32 -4.01
CA THR A 385 -38.50 71.68 -4.01
C THR A 385 -38.40 72.25 -5.43
N SER A 386 -39.42 73.00 -5.82
CA SER A 386 -39.72 73.54 -7.15
C SER A 386 -38.63 74.42 -7.79
N ALA A 387 -38.46 74.28 -9.10
CA ALA A 387 -37.64 75.13 -9.96
C ALA A 387 -38.42 76.34 -10.52
N PRO A 388 -37.78 77.53 -10.71
CA PRO A 388 -38.27 78.60 -11.59
C PRO A 388 -37.71 78.46 -13.04
N PRO A 389 -38.21 79.25 -14.03
CA PRO A 389 -38.47 78.75 -15.39
C PRO A 389 -37.32 78.88 -16.40
N SER A 390 -37.59 78.27 -17.55
CA SER A 390 -36.74 77.80 -18.63
C SER A 390 -36.00 78.84 -19.49
N ALA A 391 -34.74 78.48 -19.80
CA ALA A 391 -33.99 78.57 -21.08
C ALA A 391 -33.39 79.93 -21.52
N PRO A 392 -32.19 79.94 -22.16
CA PRO A 392 -32.05 79.40 -23.51
C PRO A 392 -30.95 78.33 -23.70
N ARG A 393 -31.00 77.73 -24.90
CA ARG A 393 -30.26 76.60 -25.49
C ARG A 393 -28.76 76.45 -25.18
N PRO A 394 -28.22 75.21 -25.34
CA PRO A 394 -26.95 74.80 -24.75
C PRO A 394 -25.75 75.44 -25.44
N VAL A 395 -24.92 76.11 -24.65
CA VAL A 395 -23.50 76.29 -24.97
C VAL A 395 -22.79 75.03 -24.48
N ALA A 396 -21.95 74.47 -25.34
CA ALA A 396 -21.20 73.23 -25.13
C ALA A 396 -20.63 73.13 -23.70
N PRO A 397 -20.69 71.95 -23.04
CA PRO A 397 -20.15 71.82 -21.70
C PRO A 397 -18.64 72.04 -21.75
N VAL A 398 -18.20 73.06 -21.01
CA VAL A 398 -16.82 73.17 -20.54
C VAL A 398 -16.49 71.87 -19.80
N PRO A 399 -15.38 71.18 -20.10
CA PRO A 399 -15.04 69.93 -19.44
C PRO A 399 -14.79 70.22 -17.96
N VAL A 400 -15.65 69.67 -17.10
CA VAL A 400 -15.37 69.53 -15.67
C VAL A 400 -14.08 68.71 -15.57
N PRO A 401 -13.07 69.13 -14.78
CA PRO A 401 -11.87 68.31 -14.61
C PRO A 401 -12.31 66.96 -14.05
N ALA A 402 -11.94 65.90 -14.76
CA ALA A 402 -12.18 64.54 -14.34
C ALA A 402 -11.76 64.37 -12.87
N PRO A 403 -12.54 63.63 -12.05
CA PRO A 403 -12.08 63.25 -10.73
C PRO A 403 -10.69 62.63 -10.87
N ALA A 404 -9.76 63.08 -10.03
CA ALA A 404 -8.38 62.61 -10.03
C ALA A 404 -8.37 61.08 -10.12
N PRO A 405 -7.54 60.48 -11.00
CA PRO A 405 -7.52 59.04 -11.17
C PRO A 405 -7.30 58.39 -9.80
N ALA A 406 -8.15 57.40 -9.48
CA ALA A 406 -7.91 56.53 -8.35
C ALA A 406 -6.44 56.08 -8.38
N PRO A 407 -5.76 56.02 -7.22
CA PRO A 407 -4.36 55.61 -7.19
C PRO A 407 -4.23 54.30 -7.97
N VAL A 408 -3.41 54.31 -9.01
CA VAL A 408 -3.13 53.11 -9.81
C VAL A 408 -2.64 52.06 -8.81
N PRO A 409 -3.30 50.91 -8.67
CA PRO A 409 -2.89 49.91 -7.69
C PRO A 409 -1.45 49.52 -8.03
N ALA A 410 -0.56 49.70 -7.05
CA ALA A 410 0.87 49.59 -7.27
C ALA A 410 1.19 48.17 -7.74
N VAL A 411 1.74 48.04 -8.95
CA VAL A 411 2.23 46.76 -9.46
C VAL A 411 3.39 46.34 -8.56
N PHE A 412 3.21 45.24 -7.84
CA PHE A 412 4.22 44.75 -6.90
C PHE A 412 5.03 43.59 -7.49
N GLN A 413 4.53 42.94 -8.54
CA GLN A 413 5.20 41.80 -9.16
C GLN A 413 4.80 41.65 -10.63
N THR A 414 5.75 41.19 -11.46
CA THR A 414 5.53 40.83 -12.85
C THR A 414 6.11 39.45 -13.13
N GLY A 415 5.58 38.74 -14.12
CA GLY A 415 6.07 37.41 -14.43
C GLY A 415 5.18 36.64 -15.39
N SER A 416 5.03 35.34 -15.15
CA SER A 416 4.13 34.48 -15.92
C SER A 416 3.02 33.86 -15.08
N ALA A 417 1.82 33.76 -15.67
CA ALA A 417 0.68 33.05 -15.09
C ALA A 417 0.44 31.74 -15.83
N THR A 418 0.09 30.72 -15.07
CA THR A 418 -0.40 29.42 -15.55
C THR A 418 -1.81 29.19 -15.03
N TRP A 419 -2.45 28.09 -15.42
CA TRP A 419 -3.73 27.69 -14.85
C TRP A 419 -3.78 26.19 -14.63
N TYR A 420 -4.63 25.76 -13.70
CA TYR A 420 -4.86 24.36 -13.38
C TYR A 420 -6.32 24.14 -13.02
N GLU A 421 -6.86 22.99 -13.44
CA GLU A 421 -8.28 22.67 -13.31
C GLU A 421 -8.66 22.24 -11.88
N THR A 422 -7.71 21.67 -11.14
CA THR A 422 -7.92 21.12 -9.79
C THR A 422 -7.69 22.12 -8.66
N GLY A 423 -7.78 23.43 -8.95
CA GLY A 423 -7.61 24.49 -7.96
C GLY A 423 -8.76 24.63 -6.96
N PRO A 424 -8.62 25.50 -5.94
CA PRO A 424 -9.57 25.65 -4.81
C PRO A 424 -10.90 26.34 -5.18
N GLY A 425 -11.37 26.16 -6.41
CA GLY A 425 -12.64 26.68 -6.91
C GLY A 425 -12.51 27.92 -7.81
N PRO A 426 -13.62 28.41 -8.37
CA PRO A 426 -13.63 29.56 -9.27
C PRO A 426 -13.20 30.85 -8.58
N GLY A 427 -12.63 31.79 -9.32
CA GLY A 427 -12.18 33.09 -8.80
C GLY A 427 -10.93 33.03 -7.91
N THR A 428 -10.19 31.92 -7.93
CA THR A 428 -9.04 31.71 -7.03
C THR A 428 -7.70 31.65 -7.75
N CYS A 429 -6.62 31.75 -6.98
CA CYS A 429 -5.26 31.60 -7.48
C CYS A 429 -4.30 31.06 -6.41
N ALA A 430 -3.20 30.45 -6.87
CA ALA A 430 -2.07 30.05 -6.05
C ALA A 430 -0.93 31.07 -6.15
N HIS A 431 -0.39 31.48 -5.01
CA HIS A 431 0.79 32.36 -4.96
C HIS A 431 1.80 31.88 -3.91
N LEU A 432 3.10 32.04 -4.21
CA LEU A 432 4.21 31.49 -3.42
C LEU A 432 4.24 31.99 -1.96
N SER A 433 4.01 33.28 -1.76
CA SER A 433 4.28 33.95 -0.47
C SER A 433 3.17 34.85 0.05
N LEU A 434 2.08 35.03 -0.71
CA LEU A 434 1.04 35.97 -0.28
C LEU A 434 0.12 35.33 0.76
N PRO A 435 -0.38 36.11 1.75
CA PRO A 435 -1.37 35.62 2.68
C PRO A 435 -2.59 35.04 1.95
N MET A 436 -3.12 33.92 2.45
CA MET A 436 -4.40 33.40 1.94
C MET A 436 -5.49 34.45 2.14
N GLY A 437 -6.42 34.53 1.19
CA GLY A 437 -7.47 35.54 1.15
C GLY A 437 -7.07 36.86 0.46
N THR A 438 -5.79 37.07 0.13
CA THR A 438 -5.35 38.29 -0.58
C THR A 438 -6.06 38.39 -1.94
N ILE A 439 -6.69 39.53 -2.22
CA ILE A 439 -7.27 39.81 -3.54
C ILE A 439 -6.19 40.44 -4.42
N LEU A 440 -6.00 39.88 -5.60
CA LEU A 440 -5.04 40.34 -6.60
C LEU A 440 -5.79 40.77 -7.85
N THR A 441 -5.35 41.88 -8.43
CA THR A 441 -5.72 42.29 -9.79
C THR A 441 -4.58 41.94 -10.74
N ILE A 442 -4.87 41.07 -11.71
CA ILE A 442 -3.95 40.57 -12.73
C ILE A 442 -4.24 41.30 -14.03
N THR A 443 -3.22 41.92 -14.63
CA THR A 443 -3.34 42.54 -15.95
C THR A 443 -2.46 41.83 -16.96
N TYR A 444 -3.04 41.46 -18.10
CA TYR A 444 -2.36 40.85 -19.24
C TYR A 444 -2.89 41.45 -20.55
N GLN A 445 -2.00 42.04 -21.35
CA GLN A 445 -2.34 42.63 -22.66
C GLN A 445 -3.55 43.59 -22.62
N GLY A 446 -3.67 44.39 -21.56
CA GLY A 446 -4.78 45.35 -21.38
C GLY A 446 -6.08 44.74 -20.83
N ARG A 447 -6.13 43.43 -20.59
CA ARG A 447 -7.25 42.76 -19.92
C ARG A 447 -6.93 42.57 -18.44
N THR A 448 -7.93 42.75 -17.60
CA THR A 448 -7.81 42.65 -16.14
C THR A 448 -8.74 41.56 -15.60
N ALA A 449 -8.25 40.78 -14.64
CA ALA A 449 -9.04 39.83 -13.87
C ALA A 449 -8.66 39.92 -12.38
N GLN A 450 -9.57 39.53 -11.50
CA GLN A 450 -9.30 39.44 -10.07
C GLN A 450 -9.28 37.98 -9.62
N CYS A 451 -8.39 37.67 -8.67
CA CYS A 451 -8.40 36.39 -7.99
C CYS A 451 -8.13 36.57 -6.50
N ARG A 452 -8.66 35.63 -5.71
CA ARG A 452 -8.31 35.48 -4.30
C ARG A 452 -7.22 34.41 -4.15
N VAL A 453 -6.13 34.74 -3.47
CA VAL A 453 -5.09 33.77 -3.12
C VAL A 453 -5.70 32.73 -2.19
N ALA A 454 -5.85 31.50 -2.67
CA ALA A 454 -6.47 30.41 -1.92
C ALA A 454 -5.59 29.14 -1.89
N ASP A 455 -4.44 29.17 -2.58
CA ASP A 455 -3.50 28.05 -2.64
C ASP A 455 -2.03 28.52 -2.63
N ARG A 456 -1.11 27.58 -2.41
CA ARG A 456 0.34 27.77 -2.47
C ARG A 456 0.88 27.15 -3.75
N GLY A 457 1.68 27.94 -4.45
CA GLY A 457 2.20 27.59 -5.76
C GLY A 457 2.39 28.88 -6.57
N PRO A 458 2.83 28.82 -7.83
CA PRO A 458 3.35 27.64 -8.54
C PRO A 458 4.64 27.11 -7.87
N GLN A 459 5.09 25.89 -8.17
CA GLN A 459 6.35 25.39 -7.60
C GLN A 459 7.51 26.34 -7.94
N SER A 460 8.31 26.74 -6.95
CA SER A 460 9.26 27.87 -7.07
C SER A 460 10.29 27.70 -8.19
N TRP A 461 10.63 26.47 -8.58
CA TRP A 461 11.56 26.16 -9.67
C TRP A 461 10.97 26.33 -11.08
N THR A 462 9.64 26.47 -11.21
CA THR A 462 8.98 26.65 -12.51
C THR A 462 9.13 28.06 -13.07
N GLY A 463 9.45 29.04 -12.22
CA GLY A 463 9.56 30.46 -12.61
C GLY A 463 8.22 31.15 -12.91
N HIS A 464 7.09 30.46 -12.70
CA HIS A 464 5.76 31.05 -12.75
C HIS A 464 5.46 31.80 -11.45
N VAL A 465 4.79 32.95 -11.56
CA VAL A 465 4.52 33.81 -10.40
C VAL A 465 3.13 33.56 -9.79
N ILE A 466 2.21 33.00 -10.56
CA ILE A 466 0.84 32.74 -10.11
C ILE A 466 0.21 31.61 -10.93
N ASP A 467 -0.56 30.75 -10.27
CA ASP A 467 -1.47 29.82 -10.93
C ASP A 467 -2.91 30.30 -10.78
N LEU A 468 -3.65 30.42 -11.88
CA LEU A 468 -5.02 30.93 -11.91
C LEU A 468 -6.03 29.80 -12.03
N SER A 469 -7.22 29.98 -11.48
CA SER A 469 -8.35 29.11 -11.79
C SER A 469 -8.78 29.27 -13.26
N PRO A 470 -9.41 28.26 -13.89
CA PRO A 470 -9.73 28.28 -15.32
C PRO A 470 -10.61 29.46 -15.74
N ASP A 471 -11.53 29.89 -14.89
CA ASP A 471 -12.41 31.05 -15.12
C ASP A 471 -11.65 32.39 -15.10
N VAL A 472 -10.73 32.58 -14.14
CA VAL A 472 -9.88 33.77 -14.06
C VAL A 472 -8.92 33.83 -15.25
N PHE A 473 -8.32 32.69 -15.62
CA PHE A 473 -7.45 32.62 -16.79
C PHE A 473 -8.22 32.94 -18.08
N ARG A 474 -9.44 32.38 -18.25
CA ARG A 474 -10.31 32.67 -19.41
C ARG A 474 -10.65 34.15 -19.56
N ALA A 475 -10.76 34.89 -18.46
CA ALA A 475 -10.99 36.34 -18.49
C ALA A 475 -9.82 37.11 -19.13
N LEU A 476 -8.60 36.56 -19.05
CA LEU A 476 -7.38 37.13 -19.64
C LEU A 476 -7.10 36.57 -21.04
N ALA A 477 -7.17 35.26 -21.24
CA ALA A 477 -6.85 34.60 -22.50
C ALA A 477 -7.54 33.21 -22.64
N PRO A 478 -7.69 32.66 -23.87
CA PRO A 478 -8.19 31.30 -24.04
C PRO A 478 -7.32 30.26 -23.30
N LEU A 479 -7.94 29.25 -22.68
CA LEU A 479 -7.23 28.22 -21.91
C LEU A 479 -6.12 27.51 -22.69
N GLY A 480 -6.32 27.31 -23.99
CA GLY A 480 -5.33 26.69 -24.89
C GLY A 480 -4.01 27.46 -25.01
N THR A 481 -3.94 28.70 -24.50
CA THR A 481 -2.69 29.46 -24.40
C THR A 481 -1.74 28.83 -23.36
N GLY A 482 -2.28 28.22 -22.30
CA GLY A 482 -1.53 27.54 -21.24
C GLY A 482 -0.79 28.49 -20.30
N ILE A 483 0.13 29.30 -20.84
CA ILE A 483 1.02 30.18 -20.08
C ILE A 483 0.91 31.62 -20.61
N LEU A 484 0.62 32.58 -19.72
CA LEU A 484 0.66 34.01 -20.02
C LEU A 484 1.99 34.58 -19.55
N ARG A 485 2.78 35.19 -20.44
CA ARG A 485 4.07 35.78 -20.09
C ARG A 485 3.98 37.31 -20.10
N GLY A 486 4.51 37.96 -19.07
CA GLY A 486 4.44 39.42 -18.94
C GLY A 486 3.15 39.89 -18.28
N ILE A 487 2.60 39.11 -17.35
CA ILE A 487 1.51 39.57 -16.49
C ILE A 487 2.03 40.59 -15.47
N THR A 488 1.12 41.43 -14.98
CA THR A 488 1.38 42.34 -13.85
C THR A 488 0.38 42.04 -12.72
N LEU A 489 0.87 41.97 -11.49
CA LEU A 489 0.08 41.75 -10.29
C LEU A 489 0.04 43.03 -9.45
N SER A 490 -1.15 43.42 -9.04
CA SER A 490 -1.41 44.58 -8.21
C SER A 490 -2.38 44.22 -7.06
N LYS A 491 -2.25 44.90 -5.92
CA LYS A 491 -3.08 44.70 -4.71
C LYS A 491 -4.02 45.88 -4.50
#